data_AF-A0A0C2F3H1-F1
#
_entry.id   AF-A0A0C2F3H1-F1
#
_cell.length_a   1.000
_cell.length_b   1.000
_cell.length_c   1.000
_cell.angle_alpha   90.00
_cell.angle_beta   90.00
_cell.angle_gamma   90.00
#
_symmetry.space_group_name_H-M   'P 1'
#
loop_
_entity.id
_entity.type
_entity.pdbx_description
1 polymer ?
#
loop_
_entity_poly.entity_id
_entity_poly.type
_entity_poly.pdbx_seq_one_letter_code
_entity_poly.pdbx_strand_id
1 'polypeptide(L)' 'MSNVGRSPTGVGHVYLEANELTTCMEPRIIIHELMHTAGLWHEHSREDRDEYIKVHLENVQ' A
#
# COMPACT_ATOMS: atom_id res chain seq x y z
N MET A 1 -3.51 5.30 -2.10
CA MET A 1 -3.49 4.92 -0.66
C MET A 1 -4.87 4.45 -0.22
N SER A 2 -4.93 3.42 0.61
CA SER A 2 -6.16 2.75 1.03
C SER A 2 -6.00 2.12 2.42
N ASN A 3 -7.12 1.82 3.07
CA ASN A 3 -7.12 1.09 4.33
C ASN A 3 -6.77 -0.39 4.11
N VAL A 4 -6.18 -1.02 5.12
CA VAL A 4 -5.94 -2.47 5.10
C VAL A 4 -7.14 -3.22 5.66
N GLY A 5 -7.80 -4.01 4.82
CA GLY A 5 -8.96 -4.81 5.18
C GLY A 5 -10.27 -4.02 5.23
N ARG A 6 -11.28 -4.62 5.89
CA ARG A 6 -12.63 -4.07 5.96
C ARG A 6 -12.69 -2.82 6.85
N SER A 7 -13.14 -1.70 6.27
CA SER A 7 -13.42 -0.48 7.02
C SER A 7 -14.54 -0.68 8.06
N PRO A 8 -14.34 -0.32 9.34
CA PRO A 8 -15.36 -0.45 10.38
C PRO A 8 -16.48 0.57 10.24
N THR A 9 -16.28 1.68 9.54
CA THR A 9 -17.28 2.74 9.31
C THR A 9 -18.18 2.47 8.12
N GLY A 10 -18.02 1.31 7.46
CA GLY A 10 -18.83 0.85 6.33
C GLY A 10 -18.22 1.17 4.97
N VAL A 11 -17.65 2.36 4.79
CA VAL A 11 -17.04 2.78 3.50
C VAL A 11 -15.52 2.59 3.53
N GLY A 12 -14.99 1.86 2.56
CA GLY A 12 -13.56 1.73 2.29
C GLY A 12 -13.17 2.59 1.09
N HIS A 13 -12.48 3.70 1.33
CA HIS A 13 -12.00 4.57 0.26
C HIS A 13 -10.68 4.05 -0.33
N VAL A 14 -10.59 4.08 -1.67
CA VAL A 14 -9.37 3.83 -2.43
C VAL A 14 -9.06 5.10 -3.21
N TYR A 15 -7.94 5.75 -2.87
CA TYR A 15 -7.53 7.00 -3.49
C TYR A 15 -6.53 6.74 -4.62
N LEU A 16 -6.92 7.09 -5.85
CA LEU A 16 -6.14 6.96 -7.07
C LEU A 16 -6.09 8.33 -7.77
N GLU A 17 -5.16 9.18 -7.34
CA GLU A 17 -5.03 10.53 -7.88
C GLU A 17 -4.53 10.50 -9.33
N ALA A 18 -5.02 11.44 -10.15
CA ALA A 18 -4.57 11.64 -11.52
C ALA A 18 -4.61 13.14 -11.85
N ASN A 19 -3.55 13.64 -12.47
CA ASN A 19 -3.44 14.99 -13.01
C ASN A 19 -2.68 14.94 -14.35
N GLU A 20 -2.43 16.11 -14.95
CA GLU A 20 -1.76 16.22 -16.26
C GLU A 20 -0.30 15.74 -16.29
N LEU A 21 0.37 15.63 -15.13
CA LEU A 21 1.77 15.24 -14.99
C LEU A 21 1.94 13.80 -14.50
N THR A 22 1.07 13.33 -13.60
CA THR A 22 1.19 12.03 -12.93
C THR A 22 -0.16 11.35 -12.73
N THR A 23 -0.14 10.02 -12.64
CA THR A 23 -1.35 9.24 -12.36
C THR A 23 -1.06 8.01 -11.51
N CYS A 24 -2.03 7.67 -10.66
CA CYS A 24 -2.12 6.39 -9.94
C CYS A 24 -3.04 5.38 -10.65
N MET A 25 -3.59 5.74 -11.82
CA MET A 25 -4.49 4.88 -12.62
C MET A 25 -3.71 3.85 -13.46
N GLU A 26 -2.64 3.29 -12.89
CA GLU A 26 -1.88 2.21 -13.51
C GLU A 26 -2.36 0.85 -12.97
N PRO A 27 -2.48 -0.20 -13.80
CA PRO A 27 -2.94 -1.51 -13.34
C PRO A 27 -2.20 -2.03 -12.11
N ARG A 28 -0.87 -1.84 -12.07
CA ARG A 28 -0.02 -2.23 -10.92
C ARG A 28 -0.41 -1.51 -9.63
N ILE A 29 -0.68 -0.20 -9.69
CA ILE A 29 -1.04 0.61 -8.52
C ILE A 29 -2.46 0.26 -8.09
N ILE A 30 -3.40 0.13 -9.04
CA ILE A 30 -4.78 -0.28 -8.75
C ILE A 30 -4.80 -1.62 -8.02
N ILE A 31 -4.06 -2.62 -8.51
CA ILE A 31 -3.97 -3.94 -7.88
C ILE A 31 -3.38 -3.83 -6.46
N HIS A 32 -2.33 -3.01 -6.27
CA HIS A 32 -1.72 -2.78 -4.96
C HIS A 32 -2.71 -2.24 -3.93
N GLU A 33 -3.50 -1.22 -4.29
CA GLU A 33 -4.50 -0.63 -3.38
C GLU A 33 -5.70 -1.56 -3.14
N LEU A 34 -6.07 -2.38 -4.12
CA LEU A 34 -7.06 -3.45 -3.91
C LEU A 34 -6.53 -4.57 -3.02
N MET A 35 -5.23 -4.88 -3.06
CA MET A 35 -4.60 -5.83 -2.13
C MET A 35 -4.63 -5.32 -0.69
N HIS A 36 -4.40 -4.02 -0.47
CA HIS A 36 -4.64 -3.41 0.84
C HIS A 36 -6.10 -3.59 1.27
N THR A 37 -7.06 -3.30 0.40
CA THR A 37 -8.49 -3.52 0.69
C THR A 37 -8.80 -4.98 1.05
N ALA A 38 -8.10 -5.95 0.44
CA ALA A 38 -8.21 -7.37 0.75
C ALA A 38 -7.58 -7.78 2.10
N GLY A 39 -6.82 -6.89 2.74
CA GLY A 39 -6.19 -7.12 4.05
C GLY A 39 -4.69 -7.39 4.00
N LEU A 40 -4.03 -7.15 2.86
CA LEU A 40 -2.59 -7.36 2.73
C LEU A 40 -1.81 -6.09 3.09
N TRP A 41 -0.83 -6.24 3.98
CA TRP A 41 0.17 -5.21 4.26
C TRP A 41 1.30 -5.24 3.22
N HIS A 42 2.18 -4.24 3.26
CA HIS A 42 3.39 -4.28 2.44
C HIS A 42 4.26 -5.47 2.82
N GLU A 43 4.86 -6.14 1.83
CA GLU A 43 5.63 -7.37 2.04
C GLU A 43 6.81 -7.17 2.99
N HIS A 44 7.47 -6.01 2.95
CA HIS A 44 8.57 -5.68 3.85
C HIS A 44 8.11 -5.44 5.31
N SER A 45 6.80 -5.45 5.58
CA SER A 45 6.23 -5.34 6.93
C SER A 45 5.97 -6.71 7.57
N ARG A 46 6.30 -7.82 6.90
CA ARG A 46 6.23 -9.17 7.49
C ARG A 46 7.08 -9.29 8.75
N GLU A 47 6.66 -10.16 9.66
CA GLU A 47 7.36 -10.43 10.92
C GLU A 47 8.77 -11.00 10.72
N ASP A 48 8.97 -11.78 9.67
CA ASP A 48 10.23 -12.43 9.31
C ASP A 48 11.11 -11.60 8.36
N ARG A 49 10.75 -10.34 8.09
CA ARG A 49 11.43 -9.52 7.06
C ARG A 49 12.92 -9.32 7.32
N ASP A 50 13.36 -9.31 8.58
CA ASP A 50 14.76 -9.13 8.96
C ASP A 50 15.65 -10.34 8.59
N GLU A 51 15.07 -11.49 8.22
CA GLU A 51 15.81 -12.63 7.66
C GLU A 51 16.16 -12.42 6.17
N TYR A 52 15.44 -11.55 5.46
CA TYR A 52 15.55 -11.37 4.01
C TYR A 52 16.09 -10.01 3.60
N ILE A 53 15.81 -8.96 4.38
CA ILE A 53 16.19 -7.58 4.09
C ILE A 53 16.73 -6.88 5.33
N LYS A 54 17.62 -5.89 5.13
CA LYS A 54 18.06 -4.96 6.18
C LYS A 54 17.54 -3.56 5.86
N VAL A 55 16.79 -2.98 6.80
CA VAL A 55 16.34 -1.59 6.68
C VAL A 55 17.43 -0.67 7.26
N HIS A 56 17.98 0.19 6.41
CA HIS A 56 18.90 1.25 6.80
C HIS A 56 18.09 2.47 7.26
N LEU A 57 17.69 2.47 8.54
CA LEU A 57 16.82 3.50 9.13
C LEU A 57 17.44 4.90 9.06
N GLU A 58 18.77 5.00 9.00
CA GLU A 58 19.51 6.24 8.80
C GLU A 58 19.21 6.93 7.46
N ASN A 59 18.67 6.20 6.47
CA ASN A 59 18.36 6.71 5.13
C ASN A 59 16.86 6.97 4.91
N VAL A 60 16.02 6.74 5.93
CA VAL A 60 14.56 6.97 5.84
C VAL A 60 14.28 8.47 6.05
N GLN A 61 13.50 9.07 5.15
CA GLN A 61 13.12 10.49 5.16
C GLN A 61 11.83 10.75 5.94
#